data_AF-A0A7N2R6A4-F1
#
_entry.id   AF-A0A7N2R6A4-F1
#
_cell.length_a   1.000
_cell.length_b   1.000
_cell.length_c   1.000
_cell.angle_alpha   90.00
_cell.angle_beta   90.00
_cell.angle_gamma   90.00
#
_symmetry.space_group_name_H-M   'P 1'
#
loop_
_entity.id
_entity.type
_entity.pdbx_description
1 polymer ?
#
loop_
_entity_poly.entity_id
_entity_poly.type
_entity_poly.pdbx_seq_one_letter_code
_entity_poly.pdbx_strand_id
1 'polypeptide(L)'
;MPLLVYISRERRPSWPHSFKAGALNTLLRVSGVISNGLYLLVLDCDMYCNDPTSARQAICFHLDSQLSHSLAFVQYPQIFYNINKKDKYDGEARSAFAVNEKALCFACVHVFLSQFRLSKYSE
;
A
#
# COMPACT_ATOMS: atom_id res chain seq x y z
N MET A 1 -0.06 22.08 6.01
CA MET A 1 -0.82 20.81 6.09
C MET A 1 -0.93 20.23 4.69
N PRO A 2 -0.87 18.89 4.54
CA PRO A 2 -1.09 18.23 3.25
C PRO A 2 -2.56 18.33 2.81
N LEU A 3 -2.82 18.19 1.51
CA LEU A 3 -4.17 18.14 0.94
C LEU A 3 -4.87 16.84 1.38
N LEU A 4 -6.08 16.96 1.93
CA LEU A 4 -6.94 15.82 2.26
C LEU A 4 -8.10 15.76 1.26
N VAL A 5 -8.24 14.63 0.57
CA VAL A 5 -9.30 14.38 -0.40
C VAL A 5 -10.15 13.21 0.07
N TYR A 6 -11.45 13.43 0.23
CA TYR A 6 -12.42 12.37 0.52
C TYR A 6 -13.04 11.87 -0.80
N ILE A 7 -13.06 10.56 -0.99
CA ILE A 7 -13.59 9.93 -2.21
C ILE A 7 -14.56 8.83 -1.82
N SER A 8 -15.76 8.88 -2.39
CA SER A 8 -16.71 7.78 -2.41
C SER A 8 -16.95 7.37 -3.86
N ARG A 9 -17.18 6.08 -4.09
CA ARG A 9 -17.41 5.53 -5.43
C ARG A 9 -18.85 5.06 -5.55
N GLU A 10 -19.42 5.24 -6.73
CA GLU A 10 -20.75 4.71 -7.04
C GLU A 10 -20.75 3.17 -6.94
N ARG A 11 -21.85 2.63 -6.41
CA ARG A 11 -22.10 1.19 -6.37
C ARG A 11 -23.49 0.92 -6.92
N ARG A 12 -23.59 -0.05 -7.84
CA ARG A 12 -24.85 -0.51 -8.43
C ARG A 12 -25.08 -1.98 -8.10
N PRO A 13 -26.32 -2.42 -7.79
CA PRO A 13 -26.59 -3.82 -7.41
C PRO A 13 -26.19 -4.84 -8.47
N SER A 14 -26.32 -4.51 -9.75
CA SER A 14 -26.02 -5.40 -10.88
C SER A 14 -24.55 -5.47 -11.27
N TRP A 15 -23.67 -4.69 -10.63
CA TRP A 15 -22.26 -4.58 -11.02
C TRP A 15 -21.32 -5.06 -9.90
N PRO A 16 -20.44 -6.04 -10.18
CA PRO A 16 -19.42 -6.45 -9.22
C PRO A 16 -18.46 -5.29 -8.96
N HIS A 17 -18.12 -5.08 -7.70
CA HIS A 17 -17.41 -3.85 -7.27
C HIS A 17 -16.06 -4.14 -6.60
N SER A 18 -15.63 -5.40 -6.54
CA SER A 18 -14.28 -5.86 -6.16
C SER A 18 -13.76 -5.31 -4.81
N PHE A 19 -14.65 -5.02 -3.86
CA PHE A 19 -14.34 -4.59 -2.48
C PHE A 19 -13.12 -3.65 -2.37
N LYS A 20 -12.08 -4.06 -1.63
CA LYS A 20 -10.86 -3.28 -1.35
C LYS A 20 -10.04 -3.01 -2.62
N ALA A 21 -9.92 -4.01 -3.51
CA ALA A 21 -9.19 -3.87 -4.77
C ALA A 21 -9.84 -2.83 -5.69
N GLY A 22 -11.17 -2.85 -5.81
CA GLY A 22 -11.93 -1.86 -6.58
C GLY A 22 -11.82 -0.45 -6.00
N ALA A 23 -11.80 -0.32 -4.68
CA ALA A 23 -11.59 0.96 -4.01
C ALA A 23 -10.17 1.51 -4.30
N LEU A 24 -9.13 0.69 -4.14
CA LEU A 24 -7.74 1.09 -4.38
C LEU A 24 -7.49 1.50 -5.84
N ASN A 25 -8.06 0.76 -6.81
CA ASN A 25 -7.99 1.11 -8.23
C ASN A 25 -8.67 2.44 -8.54
N THR A 26 -9.76 2.77 -7.83
CA THR A 26 -10.44 4.05 -7.98
C THR A 26 -9.58 5.19 -7.43
N LEU A 27 -9.02 5.02 -6.22
CA LEU A 27 -8.12 6.00 -5.60
C LEU A 27 -6.91 6.29 -6.48
N LEU A 28 -6.34 5.26 -7.11
CA LEU A 28 -5.25 5.42 -8.06
C LEU A 28 -5.62 6.31 -9.25
N ARG A 29 -6.76 6.03 -9.89
CA ARG A 29 -7.23 6.81 -11.06
C ARG A 29 -7.49 8.27 -10.69
N VAL A 30 -8.13 8.49 -9.55
CA VAL A 30 -8.41 9.84 -9.05
C VAL A 30 -7.12 10.58 -8.68
N SER A 31 -6.16 9.89 -8.04
CA SER A 31 -4.83 10.44 -7.74
C SER A 31 -4.12 10.90 -9.02
N GLY A 32 -4.17 10.11 -10.10
CA GLY A 32 -3.60 10.48 -11.40
C GLY A 32 -4.12 11.79 -11.97
N VAL A 33 -5.37 12.16 -11.65
CA VAL A 33 -5.99 13.41 -12.10
C VAL A 33 -5.72 14.56 -11.13
N ILE A 34 -5.77 14.30 -9.81
CA ILE A 34 -5.68 15.36 -8.79
C ILE A 34 -4.23 15.78 -8.51
N SER A 35 -3.33 14.80 -8.29
CA SER A 35 -1.96 15.06 -7.83
C SER A 35 -0.88 14.41 -8.69
N ASN A 36 -1.24 13.41 -9.50
CA ASN A 36 -0.33 12.61 -10.32
C ASN A 36 0.87 12.06 -9.53
N GLY A 37 0.61 11.54 -8.32
CA GLY A 37 1.63 10.99 -7.45
C GLY A 37 2.34 9.77 -8.04
N LEU A 38 3.67 9.75 -7.99
CA LEU A 38 4.52 8.65 -8.48
C LEU A 38 4.49 7.42 -7.55
N TYR A 39 4.23 7.64 -6.27
CA TYR A 39 4.25 6.64 -5.22
C TYR A 39 2.92 6.64 -4.48
N LEU A 40 2.39 5.46 -4.19
CA LEU A 40 1.16 5.28 -3.44
C LEU A 40 1.44 4.53 -2.15
N LEU A 41 1.25 5.19 -1.01
CA LEU A 41 1.26 4.53 0.30
C LEU A 41 -0.16 4.06 0.64
N VAL A 42 -0.34 2.76 0.85
CA VAL A 42 -1.60 2.16 1.30
C VAL A 42 -1.55 1.91 2.79
N LEU A 43 -2.59 2.33 3.52
CA LEU A 43 -2.71 2.14 4.97
C LEU A 43 -4.15 1.70 5.30
N ASP A 44 -4.27 0.71 6.18
CA ASP A 44 -5.57 0.26 6.68
C ASP A 44 -6.04 1.12 7.88
N CYS A 45 -7.34 1.16 8.13
CA CYS A 45 -7.95 2.07 9.10
C CYS A 45 -7.63 1.74 10.56
N ASP A 46 -7.16 0.52 10.83
CA ASP A 46 -6.70 0.02 12.13
C ASP A 46 -5.17 0.10 12.27
N MET A 47 -4.49 0.67 11.27
CA MET A 47 -3.04 0.84 11.24
C MET A 47 -2.67 2.32 11.22
N TYR A 48 -1.54 2.66 11.84
CA TYR A 48 -0.98 4.00 11.79
C TYR A 48 0.55 3.95 11.73
N CYS A 49 1.15 4.97 11.11
CA CYS A 49 2.61 5.08 11.03
C CYS A 49 3.16 5.59 12.35
N ASN A 50 3.93 4.75 13.05
CA ASN A 50 4.55 5.10 14.33
C ASN A 50 5.82 5.95 14.19
N ASP A 51 6.53 5.82 13.08
CA ASP A 51 7.73 6.58 12.78
C ASP A 51 7.45 7.55 11.62
N PRO A 52 7.54 8.88 11.84
CA PRO A 52 7.30 9.85 10.79
C PRO A 52 8.33 9.77 9.64
N THR A 53 9.44 9.07 9.83
CA THR A 53 10.47 8.87 8.81
C THR A 53 10.23 7.67 7.91
N SER A 54 9.27 6.78 8.22
CA SER A 54 9.03 5.54 7.45
C SER A 54 8.72 5.80 5.98
N ALA A 55 7.91 6.82 5.66
CA ALA A 55 7.62 7.17 4.27
C ALA A 55 8.88 7.63 3.51
N ARG A 56 9.76 8.40 4.18
CA ARG A 56 11.03 8.85 3.60
C ARG A 56 11.97 7.66 3.37
N GLN A 57 12.08 6.77 4.35
CA GLN A 57 12.90 5.56 4.24
C GLN A 57 12.43 4.66 3.09
N ALA A 58 11.11 4.46 2.94
CA ALA A 58 10.55 3.72 1.81
C ALA A 58 10.94 4.31 0.45
N ILE A 59 10.87 5.64 0.32
CA ILE A 59 11.26 6.34 -0.90
C ILE A 59 12.76 6.18 -1.18
N CYS A 60 13.63 6.15 -0.16
CA CYS A 60 15.07 5.94 -0.36
C CYS A 60 15.37 4.65 -1.14
N PHE A 61 14.65 3.55 -0.89
CA PHE A 61 14.83 2.31 -1.66
C PHE A 61 14.45 2.45 -3.13
N HIS A 62 13.45 3.28 -3.44
CA HIS A 62 13.06 3.57 -4.81
C HIS A 62 13.99 4.56 -5.53
N LEU A 63 14.79 5.31 -4.77
CA LEU A 63 15.79 6.23 -5.31
C LEU A 63 17.18 5.59 -5.42
N ASP A 64 17.37 4.39 -4.88
CA ASP A 64 18.64 3.68 -4.95
C ASP A 64 18.93 3.22 -6.40
N SER A 65 20.08 3.62 -6.95
CA SER A 65 20.41 3.35 -8.37
C SER A 65 20.58 1.86 -8.69
N GLN A 66 20.89 1.02 -7.70
CA GLN A 66 21.09 -0.41 -7.91
C GLN A 66 19.78 -1.18 -7.77
N LEU A 67 18.96 -0.83 -6.76
CA LEU A 67 17.72 -1.55 -6.43
C LEU A 67 16.51 -1.04 -7.20
N SER A 68 16.41 0.26 -7.47
CA SER A 68 15.20 0.93 -7.99
C SER A 68 14.65 0.29 -9.27
N HIS A 69 15.52 -0.14 -10.19
CA HIS A 69 15.13 -0.74 -11.46
C HIS A 69 14.37 -2.07 -11.32
N SER A 70 14.55 -2.77 -10.20
CA SER A 70 13.93 -4.07 -9.93
C SER A 70 12.87 -4.04 -8.81
N LEU A 71 12.69 -2.86 -8.18
CA LEU A 71 11.88 -2.72 -6.98
C LEU A 71 10.47 -2.20 -7.31
N ALA A 72 9.47 -3.07 -7.17
CA ALA A 72 8.07 -2.71 -7.40
C ALA A 72 7.39 -2.04 -6.19
N PHE A 73 7.73 -2.47 -4.97
CA PHE A 73 7.17 -1.94 -3.73
C PHE A 73 8.09 -2.17 -2.54
N VAL A 74 7.93 -1.34 -1.52
CA VAL A 74 8.52 -1.56 -0.18
C VAL A 74 7.41 -1.96 0.78
N GLN A 75 7.65 -3.03 1.53
CA GLN A 75 6.73 -3.56 2.53
C GLN A 75 7.34 -3.42 3.92
N TYR A 76 6.61 -2.77 4.82
CA TYR A 76 6.99 -2.68 6.23
C TYR A 76 6.35 -3.80 7.05
N PRO A 77 6.98 -4.29 8.13
CA PRO A 77 6.38 -5.25 9.03
C PRO A 77 5.18 -4.63 9.76
N GLN A 78 4.12 -5.42 9.94
CA GLN A 78 2.93 -5.00 10.67
C GLN A 78 3.07 -5.41 12.13
N ILE A 79 3.01 -4.43 13.02
CA ILE A 79 3.12 -4.66 14.47
C ILE A 79 1.76 -4.36 15.09
N PHE A 80 1.17 -5.38 15.71
CA PHE A 80 -0.09 -5.26 16.41
C PHE A 80 0.13 -4.86 17.88
N TYR A 81 -0.82 -4.14 18.45
CA TYR A 81 -0.79 -3.69 19.84
C TYR A 81 -1.84 -4.41 20.69
N ASN A 82 -1.70 -4.32 22.01
CA ASN A 82 -2.64 -4.90 23.00
C ASN A 82 -2.80 -6.42 22.92
N ILE A 83 -1.73 -7.14 22.59
CA ILE A 83 -1.78 -8.59 22.52
C ILE A 83 -1.66 -9.18 23.93
N ASN A 84 -2.47 -10.20 24.18
CA ASN A 84 -2.47 -10.89 25.45
C ASN A 84 -1.13 -11.60 25.65
N LYS A 85 -0.55 -11.56 26.86
CA LYS A 85 0.69 -12.27 27.20
C LYS A 85 0.67 -13.77 26.89
N LYS A 86 -0.50 -14.40 26.94
CA LYS A 86 -0.67 -15.83 26.60
C LYS A 86 -0.72 -16.08 25.09
N ASP A 87 -0.91 -15.04 24.30
CA ASP A 87 -1.07 -14.99 22.85
C ASP A 87 -1.57 -16.29 22.22
N LYS A 88 -2.72 -16.77 22.69
CA LYS A 88 -3.25 -18.10 22.31
C LYS A 88 -3.54 -18.20 20.80
N TYR A 89 -3.73 -17.07 20.15
CA TYR A 89 -4.11 -16.97 18.74
C TYR A 89 -2.95 -16.55 17.82
N ASP A 90 -1.72 -16.45 18.33
CA ASP A 90 -0.55 -15.92 17.59
C ASP A 90 -0.85 -14.57 16.92
N GLY A 91 -1.53 -13.68 17.65
CA GLY A 91 -1.94 -12.36 17.18
C GLY A 91 -0.78 -11.41 16.94
N GLU A 92 0.39 -11.68 17.53
CA GLU A 92 1.63 -10.98 17.17
C GLU A 92 2.15 -11.35 15.79
N ALA A 93 1.63 -12.42 15.18
CA ALA A 93 2.05 -12.90 13.86
C ALA A 93 3.57 -13.05 13.73
N ARG A 94 4.26 -13.38 14.83
CA ARG A 94 5.73 -13.36 14.92
C ARG A 94 6.37 -14.23 13.84
N SER A 95 5.77 -15.38 13.59
CA SER A 95 6.24 -16.36 12.61
C SER A 95 6.14 -15.86 11.15
N ALA A 96 5.12 -15.07 10.82
CA ALA A 96 4.90 -14.53 9.48
C ALA A 96 5.91 -13.43 9.12
N PHE A 97 6.40 -12.68 10.11
CA PHE A 97 7.39 -11.62 9.92
C PHE A 97 8.82 -12.03 10.29
N ALA A 98 9.02 -13.22 10.89
CA ALA A 98 10.34 -13.73 11.26
C ALA A 98 11.08 -14.47 10.13
N VAL A 99 10.41 -14.82 9.02
CA VAL A 99 11.02 -15.59 7.93
C VAL A 99 11.33 -14.68 6.73
N ASN A 100 12.58 -14.24 6.65
CA ASN A 100 13.20 -13.47 5.56
C ASN A 100 12.49 -12.15 5.19
N GLU A 101 13.28 -11.12 4.89
CA GLU A 101 12.85 -9.73 4.60
C GLU A 101 11.93 -9.56 3.36
N LYS A 102 11.32 -10.62 2.84
CA LYS A 102 10.46 -10.60 1.65
C LYS A 102 9.02 -10.92 2.01
N ALA A 103 8.37 -9.88 2.49
CA ALA A 103 6.95 -9.57 2.39
C ALA A 103 5.95 -10.43 3.17
N LEU A 104 5.12 -9.79 4.01
CA LEU A 104 3.66 -9.98 4.03
C LEU A 104 2.92 -8.86 4.85
N CYS A 105 2.15 -7.98 4.15
CA CYS A 105 1.06 -7.04 4.59
C CYS A 105 1.37 -5.82 5.51
N PHE A 106 0.78 -4.61 5.38
CA PHE A 106 0.24 -3.78 4.26
C PHE A 106 0.49 -2.27 4.61
N ALA A 107 1.76 -1.84 4.57
CA ALA A 107 2.11 -0.47 4.23
C ALA A 107 2.93 -0.57 2.96
N CYS A 108 2.24 -0.86 1.86
CA CYS A 108 2.87 -1.08 0.58
C CYS A 108 3.01 0.28 -0.09
N VAL A 109 4.24 0.77 -0.21
CA VAL A 109 4.51 1.88 -1.13
C VAL A 109 4.55 1.25 -2.52
N HIS A 110 3.42 1.28 -3.22
CA HIS A 110 3.37 0.87 -4.62
C HIS A 110 3.94 2.00 -5.47
N VAL A 111 5.02 1.74 -6.21
CA VAL A 111 5.49 2.67 -7.24
C VAL A 111 4.60 2.47 -8.47
N PHE A 112 3.98 3.55 -8.91
CA PHE A 112 3.57 3.61 -10.31
C PHE A 112 4.79 4.03 -11.11
N LEU A 113 5.62 3.04 -11.46
CA LEU A 113 6.47 3.23 -12.63
C LEU A 113 5.49 3.42 -13.78
N SER A 114 5.59 4.58 -14.42
CA SER A 114 4.91 5.01 -15.64
C SER A 114 5.14 4.09 -16.85
N GLN A 115 5.45 2.81 -16.64
CA GLN A 115 5.74 1.80 -17.64
C GLN A 115 4.89 0.52 -17.57
N PHE A 116 3.90 0.40 -16.68
CA PHE A 116 2.71 -0.34 -17.10
C PHE A 116 1.89 0.57 -18.02
N ARG A 117 2.37 0.65 -19.27
CA ARG A 117 1.53 0.99 -20.42
C ARG A 117 0.16 0.35 -20.15
N LEU A 118 -0.89 1.15 -20.31
CA LEU A 118 -2.22 0.71 -20.69
C LEU A 118 -2.13 -0.06 -22.04
N SER A 119 -1.38 -1.16 -22.10
CA SER A 119 -1.30 -2.07 -23.25
C SER A 119 -2.44 -3.09 -23.23
N LYS A 120 -3.51 -2.81 -22.49
CA LYS A 120 -4.82 -3.43 -22.64
C LYS A 120 -5.92 -2.38 -22.50
N TYR A 121 -5.82 -1.33 -23.30
CA TYR A 121 -6.98 -0.57 -23.78
C TYR A 121 -6.89 -0.55 -25.31
N SER A 122 -7.15 -1.71 -25.92
CA SER A 122 -7.56 -1.88 -27.33
C SER A 122 -7.79 -3.38 -27.55
N GLU A 123 -9.00 -3.82 -27.25
CA GLU A 123 -9.85 -4.79 -27.97
C GLU A 123 -11.09 -5.09 -27.12
#